data_AF-A0A945CLN8-F1
#
_entry.id   AF-A0A945CLN8-F1
#
_cell.length_a   1.000
_cell.length_b   1.000
_cell.length_c   1.000
_cell.angle_alpha   90.00
_cell.angle_beta   90.00
_cell.angle_gamma   90.00
#
_symmetry.space_group_name_H-M   'P 1'
#
loop_
_entity.id
_entity.type
_entity.pdbx_description
1 polymer ?
#
loop_
_entity_poly.entity_id
_entity_poly.type
_entity_poly.pdbx_seq_one_letter_code
_entity_poly.pdbx_strand_id
1 'polypeptide(L)'
;TSGPEFEILRGWLDNDGIKGKEEQLQADWKPLGRWMNAGFDKLTAQTRSVEIAQNRNGSITIAAVHRHTCRNSDMGFDNRHRYTIFPNGRIAVENRFAIDPSLPDVPRLGMAMVLPADFEKLEWFGPGPHETYCDRKAGAPVDRYTSTVTDQYVPYILPQEHGNKVDLRWLALSDAEGMGLLISGSPLFSGNASHFTPRDLIAAYHTNELEMRPEIHLHVDYMQRGLGTSSCGPDTLKKYLIEPGVYEQTYVLQPFTVGQDPGLLARAR
;
A
#
# COMPACT_ATOMS: atom_id res chain seq x y z
N THR A 1 11.98 11.97 -3.19
CA THR A 1 11.34 10.80 -3.82
C THR A 1 12.14 9.55 -3.51
N SER A 2 11.50 8.39 -3.35
CA SER A 2 12.14 7.09 -3.07
C SER A 2 11.18 5.91 -3.33
N GLY A 3 11.69 4.68 -3.26
CA GLY A 3 10.93 3.45 -3.47
C GLY A 3 10.90 2.96 -4.93
N PRO A 4 10.14 1.88 -5.23
CA PRO A 4 9.21 1.18 -4.33
C PRO A 4 9.88 0.32 -3.25
N GLU A 5 9.36 0.36 -2.02
CA GLU A 5 9.81 -0.46 -0.88
C GLU A 5 8.69 -1.36 -0.36
N PHE A 6 9.04 -2.56 0.11
CA PHE A 6 8.08 -3.49 0.71
C PHE A 6 7.46 -2.89 1.99
N GLU A 7 6.14 -2.94 2.10
CA GLU A 7 5.41 -2.39 3.25
C GLU A 7 4.31 -3.35 3.73
N ILE A 8 4.27 -3.55 5.06
CA ILE A 8 3.24 -4.34 5.76
C ILE A 8 2.56 -3.54 6.87
N LEU A 9 3.06 -2.35 7.20
CA LEU A 9 2.49 -1.50 8.23
C LEU A 9 1.39 -0.61 7.65
N ARG A 10 0.31 -0.49 8.39
CA ARG A 10 -0.72 0.53 8.21
C ARG A 10 -0.87 1.32 9.50
N GLY A 11 -1.46 2.50 9.46
CA GLY A 11 -1.85 3.19 10.69
C GLY A 11 -2.81 2.32 11.51
N TRP A 12 -2.49 1.98 12.75
CA TRP A 12 -3.31 1.04 13.54
C TRP A 12 -4.75 1.52 13.66
N LEU A 13 -5.68 0.67 13.23
CA LEU A 13 -7.10 0.92 13.40
C LEU A 13 -7.55 0.61 14.83
N ASP A 14 -8.60 1.27 15.30
CA ASP A 14 -9.23 0.93 16.59
C ASP A 14 -9.67 -0.55 16.64
N ASN A 15 -10.08 -1.10 15.49
CA ASN A 15 -10.42 -2.51 15.35
C ASN A 15 -9.21 -3.44 15.43
N ASP A 16 -8.05 -3.02 14.93
CA ASP A 16 -6.80 -3.80 15.02
C ASP A 16 -6.37 -3.90 16.49
N GLY A 17 -6.47 -2.79 17.21
CA GLY A 17 -6.24 -2.65 18.64
C GLY A 17 -6.25 -1.17 19.02
N ILE A 18 -6.94 -0.82 20.10
CA ILE A 18 -7.13 0.58 20.49
C ILE A 18 -5.82 1.14 21.03
N LYS A 19 -5.32 2.19 20.37
CA LYS A 19 -4.12 2.91 20.80
C LYS A 19 -4.31 3.46 22.21
N GLY A 20 -3.28 3.32 23.06
CA GLY A 20 -3.36 3.69 24.48
C GLY A 20 -3.96 2.62 25.40
N LYS A 21 -4.50 1.52 24.87
CA LYS A 21 -4.84 0.33 25.68
C LYS A 21 -3.70 -0.67 25.64
N GLU A 22 -2.74 -0.52 26.55
CA GLU A 22 -1.53 -1.36 26.61
C GLU A 22 -1.84 -2.86 26.65
N GLU A 23 -2.91 -3.26 27.34
CA GLU A 23 -3.39 -4.64 27.38
C GLU A 23 -3.67 -5.23 25.98
N GLN A 24 -4.07 -4.40 25.01
CA GLN A 24 -4.36 -4.84 23.64
C GLN A 24 -3.10 -4.93 22.77
N LEU A 25 -2.04 -4.18 23.11
CA LEU A 25 -0.75 -4.23 22.40
C LEU A 25 0.02 -5.53 22.65
N GLN A 26 -0.32 -6.26 23.72
CA GLN A 26 0.32 -7.52 24.10
C GLN A 26 -0.64 -8.71 24.00
N ALA A 27 -1.89 -8.48 23.58
CA ALA A 27 -2.93 -9.48 23.55
C ALA A 27 -2.98 -10.25 22.22
N ASP A 28 -2.76 -11.57 22.26
CA ASP A 28 -2.87 -12.42 21.07
C ASP A 28 -4.30 -12.52 20.49
N TRP A 29 -5.32 -12.19 21.29
CA TRP A 29 -6.71 -12.13 20.83
C TRP A 29 -7.00 -10.87 19.98
N LYS A 30 -6.08 -9.90 19.94
CA LYS A 30 -6.14 -8.72 19.07
C LYS A 30 -5.16 -8.83 17.91
N PRO A 31 -5.55 -8.43 16.68
CA PRO A 31 -4.62 -8.37 15.55
C PRO A 31 -3.36 -7.56 15.86
N LEU A 32 -3.51 -6.37 16.44
CA LEU A 32 -2.37 -5.51 16.79
C LEU A 32 -1.41 -6.21 17.77
N GLY A 33 -1.94 -6.86 18.81
CA GLY A 33 -1.11 -7.61 19.75
C GLY A 33 -0.32 -8.73 19.07
N ARG A 34 -0.97 -9.51 18.17
CA ARG A 34 -0.28 -10.53 17.36
C ARG A 34 0.84 -9.93 16.51
N TRP A 35 0.62 -8.78 15.88
CA TRP A 35 1.62 -8.10 15.04
C TRP A 35 2.80 -7.56 15.84
N MET A 36 2.54 -6.99 17.01
CA MET A 36 3.58 -6.49 17.91
C MET A 36 4.41 -7.63 18.51
N ASN A 37 3.76 -8.74 18.88
CA ASN A 37 4.41 -9.97 19.34
C ASN A 37 5.24 -10.62 18.23
N ALA A 38 4.74 -10.60 16.99
CA ALA A 38 5.47 -11.02 15.82
C ALA A 38 6.60 -10.06 15.42
N GLY A 39 6.64 -8.82 15.94
CA GLY A 39 7.71 -7.86 15.68
C GLY A 39 7.60 -7.12 14.35
N PHE A 40 6.38 -6.95 13.81
CA PHE A 40 6.13 -6.27 12.53
C PHE A 40 6.51 -4.79 12.55
N ASP A 41 6.49 -4.14 13.72
CA ASP A 41 6.80 -2.72 13.88
C ASP A 41 8.28 -2.37 13.64
N LYS A 42 9.17 -3.37 13.67
CA LYS A 42 10.62 -3.19 13.50
C LYS A 42 11.24 -4.27 12.61
N LEU A 43 10.76 -4.34 11.36
CA LEU A 43 11.39 -5.18 10.35
C LEU A 43 12.80 -4.68 10.01
N THR A 44 13.72 -5.61 9.77
CA THR A 44 15.03 -5.32 9.18
C THR A 44 15.09 -5.91 7.78
N ALA A 45 15.58 -5.14 6.80
CA ALA A 45 15.69 -5.56 5.42
C ALA A 45 17.13 -5.94 5.03
N GLN A 46 17.28 -7.02 4.28
CA GLN A 46 18.53 -7.44 3.67
C GLN A 46 18.32 -7.77 2.19
N THR A 47 19.03 -7.09 1.30
CA THR A 47 19.10 -7.47 -0.11
C THR A 47 19.93 -8.74 -0.25
N ARG A 48 19.34 -9.79 -0.81
CA ARG A 48 19.97 -11.10 -1.03
C ARG A 48 20.62 -11.19 -2.40
N SER A 49 19.96 -10.68 -3.43
CA SER A 49 20.51 -10.63 -4.79
C SER A 49 19.91 -9.46 -5.57
N VAL A 50 20.68 -9.00 -6.55
CA VAL A 50 20.24 -8.07 -7.60
C VAL A 50 20.86 -8.55 -8.90
N GLU A 51 20.02 -8.75 -9.92
CA GLU A 51 20.41 -9.15 -11.26
C GLU A 51 19.89 -8.13 -12.26
N ILE A 52 20.74 -7.75 -13.22
CA ILE A 52 20.40 -6.80 -14.27
C ILE A 52 20.65 -7.45 -15.63
N ALA A 53 19.67 -7.37 -16.52
CA ALA A 53 19.77 -7.92 -17.87
C ALA A 53 19.21 -6.95 -18.90
N GLN A 54 19.92 -6.80 -20.03
CA GLN A 54 19.40 -6.09 -21.20
C GLN A 54 18.68 -7.08 -22.12
N ASN A 55 17.46 -6.75 -22.51
CA ASN A 55 16.63 -7.58 -23.38
C ASN A 55 16.79 -7.20 -24.86
N ARG A 56 16.50 -8.14 -25.75
CA ARG A 56 16.61 -7.92 -27.23
C ARG A 56 15.71 -6.80 -27.75
N ASN A 57 14.62 -6.49 -27.06
CA ASN A 57 13.68 -5.41 -27.40
C ASN A 57 14.12 -4.02 -26.87
N GLY A 58 15.34 -3.91 -26.32
CA GLY A 58 15.87 -2.66 -25.76
C GLY A 58 15.43 -2.35 -24.33
N SER A 59 14.56 -3.16 -23.72
CA SER A 59 14.20 -3.00 -22.30
C SER A 59 15.33 -3.50 -21.37
N ILE A 60 15.33 -2.99 -20.14
CA ILE A 60 16.23 -3.43 -19.07
C ILE A 60 15.39 -4.13 -18.00
N THR A 61 15.79 -5.34 -17.60
CA THR A 61 15.20 -6.04 -16.47
C THR A 61 16.11 -5.92 -15.25
N ILE A 62 15.54 -5.51 -14.11
CA ILE A 62 16.18 -5.53 -12.79
C ILE A 62 15.38 -6.49 -11.92
N ALA A 63 16.00 -7.57 -11.45
CA ALA A 63 15.37 -8.51 -10.52
C ALA A 63 16.12 -8.49 -9.19
N ALA A 64 15.42 -8.21 -8.10
CA ALA A 64 16.01 -8.20 -6.77
C ALA A 64 15.21 -9.08 -5.81
N VAL A 65 15.91 -9.62 -4.81
CA VAL A 65 15.34 -10.42 -3.72
C VAL A 65 15.73 -9.78 -2.41
N HIS A 66 14.74 -9.44 -1.59
CA HIS A 66 14.92 -8.89 -0.26
C HIS A 66 14.34 -9.86 0.78
N ARG A 67 15.08 -10.06 1.86
CA ARG A 67 14.59 -10.70 3.09
C ARG A 67 14.26 -9.60 4.08
N HIS A 68 13.05 -9.61 4.64
CA HIS A 68 12.65 -8.77 5.74
C HIS A 68 12.43 -9.66 6.96
N THR A 69 13.26 -9.53 8.00
CA THR A 69 13.12 -10.31 9.23
C THR A 69 12.42 -9.51 10.31
N CYS A 70 11.60 -10.19 11.10
CA CYS A 70 10.92 -9.61 12.24
C CYS A 70 11.90 -9.29 13.38
N ARG A 71 11.51 -8.39 14.28
CA ARG A 71 12.35 -8.04 15.44
C ARG A 71 12.72 -9.30 16.24
N ASN A 72 14.01 -9.49 16.47
CA ASN A 72 14.57 -10.58 17.28
C ASN A 72 14.16 -11.99 16.81
N SER A 73 13.88 -12.17 15.52
CA SER A 73 13.46 -13.45 14.95
C SER A 73 13.97 -13.61 13.51
N ASP A 74 14.22 -14.86 13.09
CA ASP A 74 14.51 -15.19 11.69
C ASP A 74 13.24 -15.30 10.82
N MET A 75 12.06 -15.36 11.46
CA MET A 75 10.77 -15.33 10.77
C MET A 75 10.60 -14.01 10.03
N GLY A 76 9.89 -14.02 8.90
CA GLY A 76 9.73 -12.82 8.12
C GLY A 76 9.14 -13.02 6.74
N PHE A 77 9.60 -12.19 5.82
CA PHE A 77 9.04 -12.03 4.49
C PHE A 77 10.16 -12.07 3.46
N ASP A 78 9.94 -12.79 2.36
CA ASP A 78 10.75 -12.65 1.16
C ASP A 78 9.96 -11.84 0.14
N ASN A 79 10.53 -10.73 -0.32
CA ASN A 79 10.01 -9.96 -1.44
C ASN A 79 10.97 -10.12 -2.62
N ARG A 80 10.52 -10.83 -3.66
CA ARG A 80 11.18 -10.82 -4.96
C ARG A 80 10.43 -9.85 -5.86
N HIS A 81 11.12 -8.85 -6.38
CA HIS A 81 10.52 -7.93 -7.33
C HIS A 81 11.33 -7.85 -8.62
N ARG A 82 10.63 -7.73 -9.74
CA ARG A 82 11.19 -7.61 -11.08
C ARG A 82 10.64 -6.37 -11.75
N TYR A 83 11.53 -5.49 -12.16
CA TYR A 83 11.24 -4.30 -12.94
C TYR A 83 11.68 -4.54 -14.38
N THR A 84 10.78 -4.40 -15.34
CA THR A 84 11.13 -4.32 -16.77
C THR A 84 10.87 -2.91 -17.27
N ILE A 85 11.96 -2.19 -17.51
CA ILE A 85 11.98 -0.79 -17.93
C ILE A 85 12.05 -0.74 -19.45
N PHE A 86 10.99 -0.25 -20.08
CA PHE A 86 10.88 -0.16 -21.55
C PHE A 86 11.45 1.17 -22.07
N PRO A 87 11.89 1.23 -23.34
CA PRO A 87 12.43 2.47 -23.94
C PRO A 87 11.46 3.66 -23.95
N ASN A 88 10.16 3.41 -23.83
CA ASN A 88 9.12 4.45 -23.76
C ASN A 88 8.85 4.95 -22.32
N GLY A 89 9.65 4.54 -21.33
CA GLY A 89 9.51 4.94 -19.94
C GLY A 89 8.47 4.15 -19.14
N ARG A 90 7.71 3.21 -19.75
CA ARG A 90 6.87 2.27 -19.00
C ARG A 90 7.76 1.34 -18.17
N ILE A 91 7.33 1.05 -16.95
CA ILE A 91 7.98 0.07 -16.08
C ILE A 91 6.93 -0.97 -15.70
N ALA A 92 7.10 -2.20 -16.18
CA ALA A 92 6.32 -3.33 -15.66
C ALA A 92 6.96 -3.80 -14.35
N VAL A 93 6.13 -3.93 -13.32
CA VAL A 93 6.54 -4.36 -11.98
C VAL A 93 5.85 -5.67 -11.67
N GLU A 94 6.63 -6.65 -11.22
CA GLU A 94 6.13 -7.94 -10.77
C GLU A 94 6.72 -8.22 -9.39
N ASN A 95 5.85 -8.37 -8.41
CA ASN A 95 6.21 -8.70 -7.04
C ASN A 95 5.74 -10.11 -6.72
N ARG A 96 6.60 -10.87 -6.06
CA ARG A 96 6.26 -12.11 -5.37
C ARG A 96 6.63 -11.96 -3.91
N PHE A 97 5.62 -12.03 -3.05
CA PHE A 97 5.76 -11.98 -1.60
C PHE A 97 5.63 -13.40 -1.04
N ALA A 98 6.53 -13.80 -0.17
CA ALA A 98 6.39 -15.03 0.62
C ALA A 98 6.40 -14.66 2.10
N ILE A 99 5.33 -15.01 2.81
CA ILE A 99 5.15 -14.79 4.24
C ILE A 99 5.46 -16.10 4.97
N ASP A 100 6.31 -16.06 5.99
CA ASP A 100 6.65 -17.22 6.79
C ASP A 100 5.38 -17.87 7.42
N PRO A 101 5.16 -19.19 7.27
CA PRO A 101 3.98 -19.90 7.80
C PRO A 101 3.72 -19.75 9.30
N SER A 102 4.74 -19.35 10.06
CA SER A 102 4.68 -19.20 11.52
C SER A 102 4.18 -17.83 11.96
N LEU A 103 4.04 -16.87 11.03
CA LEU A 103 3.56 -15.53 11.31
C LEU A 103 2.03 -15.46 11.39
N PRO A 104 1.45 -14.45 12.07
CA PRO A 104 0.02 -14.18 11.98
C PRO A 104 -0.36 -13.56 10.62
N ASP A 105 -1.66 -13.31 10.42
CA ASP A 105 -2.16 -12.47 9.35
C ASP A 105 -1.48 -11.09 9.34
N VAL A 106 -1.31 -10.46 8.17
CA VAL A 106 -0.66 -9.14 8.06
C VAL A 106 -1.65 -7.98 7.87
N PRO A 107 -1.32 -6.75 8.33
CA PRO A 107 -2.21 -5.59 8.18
C PRO A 107 -2.43 -5.20 6.72
N ARG A 108 -1.38 -5.30 5.91
CA ARG A 108 -1.37 -5.09 4.47
C ARG A 108 -0.22 -5.84 3.83
N LEU A 109 -0.25 -5.94 2.51
CA LEU A 109 0.83 -6.51 1.72
C LEU A 109 0.98 -5.71 0.43
N GLY A 110 2.08 -4.98 0.27
CA GLY A 110 2.26 -4.13 -0.89
C GLY A 110 3.61 -3.43 -0.97
N MET A 111 3.64 -2.42 -1.82
CA MET A 111 4.80 -1.55 -2.03
C MET A 111 4.45 -0.10 -1.69
N ALA A 112 5.38 0.63 -1.11
CA ALA A 112 5.29 2.06 -0.81
C ALA A 112 6.31 2.85 -1.65
N MET A 113 5.91 4.03 -2.12
CA MET A 113 6.75 4.97 -2.87
C MET A 113 6.57 6.38 -2.31
N VAL A 114 7.63 7.19 -2.38
CA VAL A 114 7.58 8.61 -2.03
C VAL A 114 7.63 9.43 -3.31
N LEU A 115 6.56 10.13 -3.62
CA LEU A 115 6.39 10.98 -4.79
C LEU A 115 6.69 12.46 -4.46
N PRO A 116 6.96 13.30 -5.48
CA PRO A 116 7.15 14.74 -5.28
C PRO A 116 5.93 15.39 -4.61
N ALA A 117 6.16 16.49 -3.90
CA ALA A 117 5.10 17.23 -3.19
C ALA A 117 4.00 17.74 -4.12
N ASP A 118 4.36 18.09 -5.35
CA ASP A 118 3.45 18.74 -6.27
C ASP A 118 2.43 17.77 -6.90
N PHE A 119 2.57 16.45 -6.70
CA PHE A 119 1.72 15.41 -7.32
C PHE A 119 0.33 15.29 -6.66
N GLU A 120 -0.29 16.42 -6.36
CA GLU A 120 -1.43 16.54 -5.46
C GLU A 120 -2.74 16.07 -6.08
N LYS A 121 -2.88 16.15 -7.41
CA LYS A 121 -4.11 15.74 -8.09
C LYS A 121 -4.18 14.22 -8.16
N LEU A 122 -5.19 13.62 -7.53
CA LEU A 122 -5.44 12.19 -7.51
C LEU A 122 -6.63 11.81 -8.40
N GLU A 123 -6.43 10.87 -9.31
CA GLU A 123 -7.50 10.26 -10.10
C GLU A 123 -7.45 8.73 -9.99
N TRP A 124 -8.60 8.07 -9.98
CA TRP A 124 -8.62 6.60 -9.99
C TRP A 124 -9.84 6.03 -10.68
N PHE A 125 -9.74 4.78 -11.14
CA PHE A 125 -10.87 4.00 -11.63
C PHE A 125 -11.05 2.74 -10.78
N GLY A 126 -12.14 2.73 -10.01
CA GLY A 126 -12.44 1.72 -8.99
C GLY A 126 -13.64 2.16 -8.15
N PRO A 127 -13.95 1.47 -7.05
CA PRO A 127 -14.90 1.91 -6.03
C PRO A 127 -14.56 3.29 -5.46
N GLY A 128 -15.57 4.12 -5.22
CA GLY A 128 -15.41 5.45 -4.62
C GLY A 128 -16.73 6.19 -4.40
N PRO A 129 -16.72 7.50 -4.12
CA PRO A 129 -15.52 8.35 -3.98
C PRO A 129 -14.77 8.18 -2.65
N HIS A 130 -15.46 7.67 -1.62
CA HIS A 130 -14.94 7.51 -0.27
C HIS A 130 -14.00 6.30 -0.13
N GLU A 131 -13.30 6.21 1.00
CA GLU A 131 -12.42 5.07 1.31
C GLU A 131 -13.18 3.74 1.39
N THR A 132 -12.56 2.70 0.86
CA THR A 132 -13.10 1.34 0.79
C THR A 132 -12.09 0.33 1.29
N TYR A 133 -12.59 -0.75 1.88
CA TYR A 133 -11.80 -1.89 2.32
C TYR A 133 -12.44 -3.18 1.80
N CYS A 134 -11.69 -4.28 1.81
CA CYS A 134 -12.13 -5.52 1.19
C CYS A 134 -13.44 -6.07 1.80
N ASP A 135 -13.72 -5.75 3.07
CA ASP A 135 -14.96 -6.05 3.80
C ASP A 135 -15.94 -4.88 3.93
N ARG A 136 -15.58 -3.68 3.44
CA ARG A 136 -16.41 -2.47 3.46
C ARG A 136 -16.32 -1.68 2.15
N LYS A 137 -17.01 -2.17 1.11
CA LYS A 137 -17.06 -1.54 -0.22
C LYS A 137 -18.44 -1.52 -0.91
N ALA A 138 -19.48 -2.08 -0.27
CA ALA A 138 -20.79 -2.26 -0.91
C ALA A 138 -21.50 -0.94 -1.29
N GLY A 139 -21.20 0.15 -0.60
CA GLY A 139 -21.75 1.49 -0.89
C GLY A 139 -20.95 2.31 -1.91
N ALA A 140 -19.89 1.74 -2.50
CA ALA A 140 -18.96 2.46 -3.35
C ALA A 140 -19.05 1.94 -4.81
N PRO A 141 -19.77 2.64 -5.70
CA PRO A 141 -19.85 2.23 -7.10
C PRO A 141 -18.50 2.36 -7.80
N VAL A 142 -18.26 1.51 -8.80
CA VAL A 142 -17.08 1.59 -9.66
C VAL A 142 -17.28 2.70 -10.69
N ASP A 143 -16.44 3.73 -10.62
CA ASP A 143 -16.42 4.82 -11.59
C ASP A 143 -15.02 5.46 -11.64
N ARG A 144 -14.85 6.46 -12.50
CA ARG A 144 -13.69 7.35 -12.50
C ARG A 144 -13.95 8.49 -11.53
N TYR A 145 -13.07 8.63 -10.55
CA TYR A 145 -13.14 9.67 -9.55
C TYR A 145 -11.89 10.55 -9.59
N THR A 146 -12.03 11.78 -9.09
CA THR A 146 -10.96 12.77 -8.96
C THR A 146 -11.03 13.43 -7.59
N SER A 147 -9.88 13.72 -6.99
CA SER A 147 -9.70 14.39 -5.70
C SER A 147 -8.30 15.03 -5.65
N THR A 148 -7.95 15.61 -4.51
CA THR A 148 -6.55 15.83 -4.10
C THR A 148 -6.10 14.76 -3.10
N VAL A 149 -4.79 14.59 -2.89
CA VAL A 149 -4.24 13.73 -1.82
C VAL A 149 -4.68 14.23 -0.45
N THR A 150 -4.63 15.56 -0.25
CA THR A 150 -5.10 16.26 0.94
C THR A 150 -6.57 15.95 1.26
N ASP A 151 -7.46 16.02 0.27
CA ASP A 151 -8.91 15.76 0.46
C ASP A 151 -9.24 14.29 0.69
N GLN A 152 -8.30 13.37 0.43
CA GLN A 152 -8.47 11.95 0.75
C GLN A 152 -8.13 11.60 2.20
N TYR A 153 -7.63 12.57 2.99
CA TYR A 153 -7.48 12.39 4.42
C TYR A 153 -8.84 12.24 5.11
N VAL A 154 -8.99 11.21 5.93
CA VAL A 154 -10.17 11.02 6.79
C VAL A 154 -9.78 11.36 8.23
N PRO A 155 -10.34 12.44 8.82
CA PRO A 155 -9.93 12.94 10.12
C PRO A 155 -10.57 12.13 11.26
N TYR A 156 -10.22 10.85 11.37
CA TYR A 156 -10.57 10.05 12.53
C TYR A 156 -9.97 10.69 13.80
N ILE A 157 -10.78 10.81 14.86
CA ILE A 157 -10.40 11.50 16.11
C ILE A 157 -9.08 10.95 16.66
N LEU A 158 -8.97 9.63 16.70
CA LEU A 158 -7.71 8.92 16.90
C LEU A 158 -7.09 8.63 15.52
N PRO A 159 -5.95 9.23 15.17
CA PRO A 159 -5.29 9.00 13.89
C PRO A 159 -5.02 7.52 13.61
N GLN A 160 -5.44 7.07 12.44
CA GLN A 160 -5.34 5.68 11.97
C GLN A 160 -5.30 5.61 10.43
N GLU A 161 -5.10 4.40 9.87
CA GLU A 161 -5.11 4.18 8.42
C GLU A 161 -6.40 4.71 7.78
N HIS A 162 -6.28 5.32 6.61
CA HIS A 162 -7.38 5.96 5.91
C HIS A 162 -7.16 6.00 4.39
N GLY A 163 -8.21 6.33 3.65
CA GLY A 163 -8.13 6.70 2.23
C GLY A 163 -7.93 5.52 1.27
N ASN A 164 -7.88 4.28 1.77
CA ASN A 164 -7.69 3.08 0.95
C ASN A 164 -8.76 2.97 -0.13
N LYS A 165 -8.35 2.53 -1.33
CA LYS A 165 -9.23 2.17 -2.44
C LYS A 165 -8.95 0.74 -2.85
N VAL A 166 -9.97 -0.11 -2.84
CA VAL A 166 -9.85 -1.52 -3.28
C VAL A 166 -10.21 -1.67 -4.75
N ASP A 167 -9.94 -2.83 -5.35
CA ASP A 167 -10.35 -3.18 -6.72
C ASP A 167 -9.97 -2.13 -7.78
N LEU A 168 -8.83 -1.45 -7.59
CA LEU A 168 -8.31 -0.44 -8.51
C LEU A 168 -7.91 -1.09 -9.83
N ARG A 169 -8.39 -0.52 -10.93
CA ARG A 169 -7.91 -0.84 -12.28
C ARG A 169 -6.68 0.02 -12.58
N TRP A 170 -6.78 1.30 -12.21
CA TRP A 170 -5.69 2.26 -12.25
C TRP A 170 -5.88 3.38 -11.23
N LEU A 171 -4.77 4.02 -10.87
CA LEU A 171 -4.68 5.20 -10.03
C LEU A 171 -3.60 6.11 -10.62
N ALA A 172 -3.82 7.41 -10.66
CA ALA A 172 -2.90 8.40 -11.21
C ALA A 172 -2.73 9.56 -10.25
N LEU A 173 -1.49 10.04 -10.13
CA LEU A 173 -1.17 11.31 -9.48
C LEU A 173 -0.50 12.24 -10.48
N SER A 174 -0.83 13.53 -10.45
CA SER A 174 -0.20 14.54 -11.30
C SER A 174 0.01 15.86 -10.58
N ASP A 175 0.94 16.63 -11.10
CA ASP A 175 1.10 18.04 -10.75
C ASP A 175 -0.01 18.94 -11.33
N ALA A 176 0.09 20.23 -11.01
CA ALA A 176 -0.85 21.25 -11.47
C ALA A 176 -0.78 21.47 -12.99
N GLU A 177 0.38 21.20 -13.60
CA GLU A 177 0.61 21.29 -15.03
C GLU A 177 0.03 20.07 -15.78
N GLY A 178 -0.20 18.95 -15.10
CA GLY A 178 -0.76 17.72 -15.65
C GLY A 178 0.30 16.70 -16.09
N MET A 179 1.56 16.83 -15.65
CA MET A 179 2.54 15.76 -15.71
C MET A 179 2.35 14.84 -14.50
N GLY A 180 2.48 13.54 -14.69
CA GLY A 180 2.15 12.62 -13.61
C GLY A 180 2.63 11.19 -13.79
N LEU A 181 2.22 10.38 -12.83
CA LEU A 181 2.48 8.95 -12.74
C LEU A 181 1.17 8.18 -12.72
N LEU A 182 0.99 7.31 -13.71
CA LEU A 182 -0.11 6.36 -13.78
C LEU A 182 0.35 4.99 -13.26
N ILE A 183 -0.43 4.43 -12.36
CA ILE A 183 -0.29 3.07 -11.83
C ILE A 183 -1.45 2.25 -12.37
N SER A 184 -1.10 1.11 -12.97
CA SER A 184 -2.02 0.34 -13.79
C SER A 184 -1.91 -1.15 -13.46
N GLY A 185 -2.87 -1.69 -12.70
CA GLY A 185 -2.81 -3.08 -12.21
C GLY A 185 -3.52 -4.10 -13.11
N SER A 186 -2.92 -5.27 -13.29
CA SER A 186 -3.55 -6.41 -13.96
C SER A 186 -3.04 -7.72 -13.33
N PRO A 187 -3.60 -8.18 -12.19
CA PRO A 187 -4.98 -8.00 -11.73
C PRO A 187 -5.27 -6.67 -11.00
N LEU A 188 -6.52 -6.50 -10.53
CA LEU A 188 -6.90 -5.37 -9.69
C LEU A 188 -6.05 -5.32 -8.41
N PHE A 189 -5.80 -4.11 -7.91
CA PHE A 189 -4.97 -3.86 -6.73
C PHE A 189 -5.70 -2.98 -5.73
N SER A 190 -5.13 -2.78 -4.53
CA SER A 190 -5.60 -1.76 -3.58
C SER A 190 -4.55 -0.66 -3.41
N GLY A 191 -4.92 0.50 -2.90
CA GLY A 191 -3.94 1.54 -2.62
C GLY A 191 -4.53 2.86 -2.16
N ASN A 192 -3.65 3.71 -1.65
CA ASN A 192 -3.94 5.09 -1.24
C ASN A 192 -2.73 5.98 -1.50
N ALA A 193 -2.96 7.29 -1.43
CA ALA A 193 -1.92 8.31 -1.35
C ALA A 193 -2.22 9.17 -0.11
N SER A 194 -1.19 9.52 0.65
CA SER A 194 -1.33 10.32 1.87
C SER A 194 -0.10 11.20 2.13
N HIS A 195 -0.28 12.29 2.87
CA HIS A 195 0.81 13.08 3.45
C HIS A 195 1.34 12.49 4.76
N PHE A 196 0.79 11.36 5.21
CA PHE A 196 1.19 10.69 6.44
C PHE A 196 1.71 9.29 6.13
N THR A 197 2.84 8.93 6.72
CA THR A 197 3.29 7.54 6.75
C THR A 197 2.46 6.73 7.76
N PRO A 198 2.44 5.39 7.65
CA PRO A 198 1.91 4.54 8.70
C PRO A 198 2.49 4.87 10.09
N ARG A 199 3.78 5.22 10.16
CA ARG A 199 4.46 5.54 11.43
C ARG A 199 4.00 6.85 12.04
N ASP A 200 3.72 7.88 11.22
CA ASP A 200 3.17 9.15 11.72
C ASP A 200 1.78 8.91 12.33
N LEU A 201 0.94 8.12 11.64
CA LEU A 201 -0.38 7.75 12.13
C LEU A 201 -0.31 6.91 13.40
N ILE A 202 0.64 5.96 13.51
CA ILE A 202 0.84 5.15 14.71
C ILE A 202 1.24 6.03 15.91
N ALA A 203 2.11 7.03 15.70
CA ALA A 203 2.65 7.86 16.76
C ALA A 203 1.64 8.86 17.34
N ALA A 204 0.74 9.42 16.52
CA ALA A 204 -0.19 10.47 16.94
C ALA A 204 -1.44 9.92 17.67
N TYR A 205 -1.82 10.54 18.78
CA TYR A 205 -3.05 10.25 19.52
C TYR A 205 -4.20 11.19 19.15
N HIS A 206 -3.89 12.36 18.60
CA HIS A 206 -4.88 13.34 18.18
C HIS A 206 -4.49 13.95 16.83
N THR A 207 -5.49 14.42 16.07
CA THR A 207 -5.27 14.99 14.73
C THR A 207 -4.37 16.23 14.74
N ASN A 208 -4.33 16.99 15.84
CA ASN A 208 -3.48 18.17 15.99
C ASN A 208 -1.99 17.83 16.27
N GLU A 209 -1.65 16.56 16.45
CA GLU A 209 -0.27 16.08 16.59
C GLU A 209 0.31 15.62 15.24
N LEU A 210 -0.53 15.53 14.20
CA LEU A 210 -0.11 15.19 12.85
C LEU A 210 0.46 16.40 12.13
N GLU A 211 1.66 16.24 11.59
CA GLU A 211 2.29 17.21 10.69
C GLU A 211 2.24 16.66 9.27
N MET A 212 1.54 17.35 8.36
CA MET A 212 1.50 16.94 6.96
C MET A 212 2.90 17.03 6.37
N ARG A 213 3.37 15.92 5.81
CA ARG A 213 4.63 15.91 5.07
C ARG A 213 4.44 16.61 3.72
N PRO A 214 5.46 17.32 3.21
CA PRO A 214 5.39 17.89 1.88
C PRO A 214 5.31 16.79 0.82
N GLU A 215 6.05 15.69 0.97
CA GLU A 215 5.99 14.56 0.05
C GLU A 215 4.66 13.78 0.11
N ILE A 216 4.38 13.04 -0.97
CA ILE A 216 3.23 12.14 -1.05
C ILE A 216 3.71 10.69 -0.88
N HIS A 217 3.13 9.99 0.09
CA HIS A 217 3.33 8.56 0.29
C HIS A 217 2.27 7.78 -0.49
N LEU A 218 2.69 7.19 -1.62
CA LEU A 218 1.85 6.34 -2.45
C LEU A 218 2.03 4.87 -2.06
N HIS A 219 0.91 4.20 -1.92
CA HIS A 219 0.79 2.81 -1.53
C HIS A 219 0.11 2.00 -2.63
N VAL A 220 0.76 0.93 -3.09
CA VAL A 220 0.27 0.02 -4.12
C VAL A 220 0.23 -1.39 -3.53
N ASP A 221 -0.93 -1.76 -3.01
CA ASP A 221 -1.17 -2.99 -2.26
C ASP A 221 -1.67 -4.13 -3.15
N TYR A 222 -1.16 -5.34 -2.89
CA TYR A 222 -1.86 -6.54 -3.29
C TYR A 222 -3.24 -6.54 -2.61
N MET A 223 -3.23 -6.30 -1.29
CA MET A 223 -4.43 -6.21 -0.47
C MET A 223 -4.11 -5.52 0.86
N GLN A 224 -5.11 -4.89 1.46
CA GLN A 224 -5.14 -4.63 2.90
C GLN A 224 -6.12 -5.56 3.59
N ARG A 225 -5.78 -5.98 4.81
CA ARG A 225 -6.67 -6.71 5.70
C ARG A 225 -7.98 -5.93 5.90
N GLY A 226 -9.09 -6.65 6.03
CA GLY A 226 -10.39 -6.06 6.34
C GLY A 226 -10.39 -5.24 7.64
N LEU A 227 -11.39 -4.39 7.80
CA LEU A 227 -11.57 -3.56 8.98
C LEU A 227 -12.09 -4.37 10.17
N GLY A 228 -12.98 -5.34 9.91
CA GLY A 228 -13.76 -6.00 10.96
C GLY A 228 -14.53 -5.01 11.84
N THR A 229 -14.83 -5.41 13.06
CA THR A 229 -15.52 -4.57 14.07
C THR A 229 -14.96 -4.82 15.48
N SER A 230 -13.71 -5.27 15.58
CA SER A 230 -13.15 -5.83 16.82
C SER A 230 -12.97 -4.80 17.95
N SER A 231 -13.11 -3.50 17.71
CA SER A 231 -13.22 -2.50 18.78
C SER A 231 -14.34 -2.84 19.77
N CYS A 232 -15.49 -3.28 19.26
CA CYS A 232 -16.59 -3.89 20.00
C CYS A 232 -17.42 -4.77 19.04
N GLY A 233 -17.01 -6.03 18.87
CA GLY A 233 -17.62 -6.92 17.90
C GLY A 233 -16.65 -7.99 17.38
N PRO A 234 -17.03 -8.73 16.33
CA PRO A 234 -16.16 -9.73 15.73
C PRO A 234 -14.95 -9.10 15.06
N ASP A 235 -13.89 -9.91 14.99
CA ASP A 235 -12.76 -9.64 14.11
C ASP A 235 -13.14 -9.75 12.63
N THR A 236 -12.26 -9.31 11.72
CA THR A 236 -12.50 -9.47 10.29
C THR A 236 -12.65 -10.95 9.92
N LEU A 237 -13.50 -11.24 8.94
CA LEU A 237 -13.74 -12.61 8.50
C LEU A 237 -12.50 -13.16 7.79
N LYS A 238 -12.27 -14.47 7.91
CA LYS A 238 -11.10 -15.16 7.34
C LYS A 238 -10.82 -14.85 5.85
N LYS A 239 -11.87 -14.69 5.03
CA LYS A 239 -11.74 -14.36 3.59
C LYS A 239 -11.20 -12.95 3.32
N TYR A 240 -11.07 -12.11 4.34
CA TYR A 240 -10.56 -10.74 4.28
C TYR A 240 -9.23 -10.59 5.03
N LEU A 241 -8.63 -11.70 5.46
CA LEU A 241 -7.29 -11.76 6.01
C LEU A 241 -6.25 -11.98 4.90
N ILE A 242 -5.02 -11.54 5.17
CA ILE A 242 -3.83 -11.89 4.39
C ILE A 242 -3.03 -12.86 5.26
N GLU A 243 -3.34 -14.15 5.12
CA GLU A 243 -2.72 -15.24 5.87
C GLU A 243 -1.28 -15.50 5.39
N PRO A 244 -0.45 -16.23 6.14
CA PRO A 244 0.82 -16.71 5.62
C PRO A 244 0.69 -17.48 4.31
N GLY A 245 1.63 -17.28 3.38
CA GLY A 245 1.55 -17.85 2.06
C GLY A 245 2.38 -17.10 1.02
N VAL A 246 2.13 -17.43 -0.25
CA VAL A 246 2.78 -16.80 -1.40
C VAL A 246 1.75 -15.99 -2.17
N TYR A 247 2.10 -14.74 -2.47
CA TYR A 247 1.25 -13.80 -3.18
C TYR A 247 2.00 -13.18 -4.34
N GLU A 248 1.30 -12.95 -5.45
CA GLU A 248 1.85 -12.32 -6.65
C GLU A 248 1.04 -11.08 -7.00
N GLN A 249 1.74 -10.00 -7.32
CA GLN A 249 1.15 -8.72 -7.68
C GLN A 249 1.89 -8.16 -8.88
N THR A 250 1.15 -7.70 -9.88
CA THR A 250 1.73 -7.07 -11.06
C THR A 250 1.03 -5.75 -11.37
N TYR A 251 1.81 -4.74 -11.72
CA TYR A 251 1.30 -3.45 -12.15
C TYR A 251 2.30 -2.76 -13.07
N VAL A 252 1.85 -1.74 -13.78
CA VAL A 252 2.68 -0.90 -14.64
C VAL A 252 2.73 0.49 -14.04
N LEU A 253 3.94 1.02 -13.92
CA LEU A 253 4.19 2.44 -13.71
C LEU A 253 4.40 3.09 -15.09
N GLN A 254 3.66 4.14 -15.37
CA GLN A 254 3.74 4.85 -16.64
C GLN A 254 3.73 6.36 -16.39
N PRO A 255 4.81 7.09 -16.74
CA PRO A 255 4.74 8.54 -16.76
C PRO A 255 3.77 9.01 -17.83
N PHE A 256 3.08 10.12 -17.59
CA PHE A 256 2.26 10.80 -18.58
C PHE A 256 2.46 12.31 -18.53
N THR A 257 2.18 12.97 -19.64
CA THR A 257 2.37 14.41 -19.82
C THR A 257 1.05 15.13 -20.04
N VAL A 258 1.11 16.46 -20.01
CA VAL A 258 -0.02 17.36 -20.25
C VAL A 258 -0.80 16.95 -21.51
N GLY A 259 -2.13 16.87 -21.36
CA GLY A 259 -3.06 16.50 -22.45
C GLY A 259 -3.22 14.99 -22.67
N GLN A 260 -2.44 14.13 -22.01
CA GLN A 260 -2.68 12.69 -22.03
C GLN A 260 -3.72 12.30 -20.96
N ASP A 261 -4.72 11.51 -21.36
CA ASP A 261 -5.72 11.00 -20.42
C ASP A 261 -5.23 9.69 -19.76
N PRO A 262 -5.09 9.64 -18.42
CA PRO A 262 -4.61 8.44 -17.73
C PRO A 262 -5.54 7.22 -17.93
N GLY A 263 -6.85 7.44 -18.08
CA GLY A 263 -7.82 6.39 -18.34
C GLY A 263 -7.68 5.76 -19.72
N LEU A 264 -7.34 6.54 -20.74
CA LEU A 264 -7.01 6.03 -22.08
C LEU A 264 -5.68 5.28 -22.09
N LEU A 265 -4.64 5.83 -21.44
CA LEU A 265 -3.34 5.16 -21.32
C LEU A 265 -3.45 3.82 -20.59
N ALA A 266 -4.26 3.76 -19.52
CA ALA A 266 -4.51 2.54 -18.77
C ALA A 266 -5.18 1.42 -19.58
N ARG A 267 -5.84 1.74 -20.72
CA ARG A 267 -6.47 0.75 -21.62
C ARG A 267 -5.52 0.27 -22.72
N ALA A 268 -4.52 1.06 -23.09
CA ALA A 268 -3.59 0.77 -24.19
C ALA A 268 -2.46 -0.21 -23.78
N ARG A 269 -2.74 -1.11 -22.83
CA ARG A 269 -1.72 -1.94 -22.18
C ARG A 269 -1.15 -3.01 -23.08
#